data_AF-J0CR32-F1
#
_entry.id   AF-J0CR32-F1
#
_cell.length_a   1.000
_cell.length_b   1.000
_cell.length_c   1.000
_cell.angle_alpha   90.00
_cell.angle_beta   90.00
_cell.angle_gamma   90.00
#
_symmetry.space_group_name_H-M   'P 1'
#
loop_
_entity.id
_entity.type
_entity.pdbx_description
1 polymer ?
#
loop_
_entity_poly.entity_id
_entity_poly.type
_entity_poly.pdbx_seq_one_letter_code
_entity_poly.pdbx_strand_id
1 'polypeptide(L)'
;MVPVVAKPRRLSKLRLTSRALRVALGWDDALYARVLAFIRRTAFDYLDKGVAYSLQSPVAIWHICKSARKTFPQLPLYDDDWHIKSLLRRHLDNSRKRCRRARRTRRTRAVEYANAAGEPTTGFSRFEKSAGVLDISRSTLPLGGPGGSLPSAESLAFTDAVCVPETCLGSGGRDVALDAQTPSAPAAPMTGTDDQHQHLRHW
;
A
#
# COMPACT_ATOMS: atom_id res chain seq x y z
N MET A 1 26.50 26.83 -8.20
CA MET A 1 25.54 26.38 -7.16
C MET A 1 24.42 25.63 -7.84
N VAL A 2 24.18 24.35 -7.51
CA VAL A 2 23.06 23.59 -8.08
C VAL A 2 21.78 24.01 -7.36
N PRO A 3 20.72 24.44 -8.07
CA PRO A 3 19.48 24.85 -7.43
C PRO A 3 18.84 23.67 -6.70
N VAL A 4 18.55 23.85 -5.42
CA VAL A 4 17.83 22.87 -4.60
C VAL A 4 16.33 23.02 -4.83
N VAL A 5 15.65 21.93 -5.20
CA VAL A 5 14.21 21.96 -5.46
C VAL A 5 13.45 21.87 -4.15
N ALA A 6 12.97 23.02 -3.67
CA ALA A 6 12.18 23.13 -2.44
C ALA A 6 10.82 22.44 -2.57
N LYS A 7 10.28 21.98 -1.44
CA LYS A 7 8.95 21.36 -1.40
C LYS A 7 7.87 22.42 -1.67
N PRO A 8 6.96 22.22 -2.65
CA PRO A 8 5.88 23.17 -2.89
C PRO A 8 4.96 23.28 -1.67
N ARG A 9 4.62 24.51 -1.26
CA ARG A 9 3.76 24.80 -0.09
C ARG A 9 2.39 24.12 -0.15
N ARG A 10 1.89 23.84 -1.35
CA ARG A 10 0.62 23.12 -1.55
C ARG A 10 0.72 21.63 -1.16
N LEU A 11 1.91 21.03 -1.21
CA LEU A 11 2.11 19.61 -0.87
C LEU A 11 2.19 19.34 0.64
N SER A 12 2.49 20.34 1.47
CA SER A 12 2.54 20.15 2.92
C SER A 12 1.15 20.00 3.54
N LYS A 13 0.13 20.62 2.95
CA LYS A 13 -1.25 20.65 3.47
C LYS A 13 -2.17 19.58 2.87
N LEU A 14 -1.83 19.02 1.71
CA LEU A 14 -2.69 18.08 0.99
C LEU A 14 -2.38 16.62 1.36
N ARG A 15 -3.43 15.82 1.54
CA ARG A 15 -3.34 14.36 1.41
C ARG A 15 -3.04 14.04 -0.05
N LEU A 16 -1.76 13.98 -0.37
CA LEU A 16 -1.22 13.89 -1.72
C LEU A 16 -1.84 12.73 -2.52
N THR A 17 -2.63 13.07 -3.54
CA THR A 17 -3.10 12.13 -4.55
C THR A 17 -1.96 11.78 -5.51
N SER A 18 -2.11 10.70 -6.31
CA SER A 18 -1.11 10.35 -7.35
C SER A 18 -0.88 11.48 -8.31
N ARG A 19 -1.99 12.07 -8.75
CA ARG A 19 -1.98 13.12 -9.76
C ARG A 19 -1.25 14.36 -9.23
N ALA A 20 -1.56 14.78 -8.00
CA ALA A 20 -0.90 15.93 -7.39
C ALA A 20 0.62 15.71 -7.23
N LEU A 21 1.07 14.50 -6.88
CA LEU A 21 2.50 14.19 -6.78
C LEU A 21 3.19 14.21 -8.14
N ARG A 22 2.58 13.62 -9.17
CA ARG A 22 3.16 13.62 -10.52
C ARG A 22 3.32 15.04 -11.06
N VAL A 23 2.27 15.85 -10.95
CA VAL A 23 2.28 17.26 -11.38
C VAL A 23 3.37 18.04 -10.63
N ALA A 24 3.50 17.84 -9.32
CA ALA A 24 4.45 18.60 -8.52
C ALA A 24 5.91 18.18 -8.71
N LEU A 25 6.16 16.92 -9.08
CA LEU A 25 7.50 16.43 -9.39
C LEU A 25 7.92 16.81 -10.81
N GLY A 26 6.97 16.93 -11.74
CA GLY A 26 7.23 17.23 -13.15
C GLY A 26 8.07 16.16 -13.85
N TRP A 27 8.14 14.95 -13.27
CA TRP A 27 8.86 13.83 -13.86
C TRP A 27 8.06 13.21 -15.00
N ASP A 28 8.80 12.71 -15.99
CA ASP A 28 8.25 11.80 -16.99
C ASP A 28 7.60 10.57 -16.33
N ASP A 29 6.54 10.04 -16.95
CA ASP A 29 5.75 8.93 -16.40
C ASP A 29 6.60 7.66 -16.23
N ALA A 30 7.55 7.39 -17.14
CA ALA A 30 8.45 6.24 -17.04
C ALA A 30 9.45 6.42 -15.89
N LEU A 31 10.02 7.62 -15.74
CA LEU A 31 10.89 7.93 -14.59
C LEU A 31 10.14 7.79 -13.27
N TYR A 32 8.94 8.36 -13.18
CA TYR A 32 8.09 8.25 -11.99
C TYR A 32 7.77 6.79 -11.66
N ALA A 33 7.44 5.97 -12.67
CA ALA A 33 7.16 4.55 -12.48
C ALA A 33 8.38 3.78 -11.94
N ARG A 34 9.57 4.01 -12.50
CA ARG A 34 10.83 3.38 -12.04
C ARG A 34 11.16 3.75 -10.59
N VAL A 35 11.11 5.04 -10.25
CA VAL A 35 11.38 5.51 -8.88
C VAL A 35 10.35 4.96 -7.90
N LEU A 36 9.06 4.97 -8.27
CA LEU A 36 8.01 4.42 -7.43
C LEU A 36 8.17 2.90 -7.22
N ALA A 37 8.56 2.15 -8.24
CA ALA A 37 8.83 0.72 -8.13
C ALA A 37 10.01 0.45 -7.18
N PHE A 38 11.10 1.20 -7.32
CA PHE A 38 12.25 1.12 -6.42
C PHE A 38 11.86 1.40 -4.96
N ILE A 39 11.10 2.47 -4.72
CA ILE A 39 10.63 2.84 -3.37
C ILE A 39 9.73 1.75 -2.79
N ARG A 40 8.84 1.16 -3.58
CA ARG A 40 7.96 0.08 -3.11
C ARG A 40 8.74 -1.16 -2.70
N ARG A 41 9.77 -1.52 -3.47
CA ARG A 41 10.65 -2.66 -3.18
C ARG A 41 11.45 -2.41 -1.91
N THR A 42 12.17 -1.29 -1.85
CA THR A 42 12.97 -0.96 -0.66
C THR A 42 12.14 -0.74 0.60
N ALA A 43 10.95 -0.14 0.49
CA ALA A 43 10.02 -0.03 1.62
C ALA A 43 9.52 -1.40 2.10
N PHE A 44 9.44 -2.40 1.21
CA PHE A 44 9.06 -3.75 1.61
C PHE A 44 10.12 -4.37 2.53
N ASP A 45 11.40 -4.11 2.25
CA ASP A 45 12.53 -4.71 2.96
C ASP A 45 12.81 -4.02 4.31
N TYR A 46 12.64 -2.70 4.37
CA TYR A 46 13.10 -1.89 5.51
C TYR A 46 11.98 -1.29 6.39
N LEU A 47 10.71 -1.28 5.95
CA LEU A 47 9.63 -0.59 6.66
C LEU A 47 8.46 -1.51 7.03
N ASP A 48 7.80 -1.18 8.14
CA ASP A 48 6.57 -1.85 8.56
C ASP A 48 5.35 -1.25 7.86
N LYS A 49 4.68 -2.05 7.03
CA LYS A 49 3.51 -1.64 6.23
C LYS A 49 2.24 -1.40 7.06
N GLY A 50 2.17 -1.95 8.28
CA GLY A 50 1.06 -1.76 9.21
C GLY A 50 1.10 -0.42 9.93
N VAL A 51 2.27 0.21 9.99
CA VAL A 51 2.56 1.35 10.84
C VAL A 51 2.59 2.67 10.04
N ALA A 52 2.19 3.76 10.68
CA ALA A 52 2.17 5.09 10.07
C ALA A 52 3.58 5.59 9.75
N TYR A 53 3.74 6.43 8.72
CA TYR A 53 5.04 6.99 8.33
C TYR A 53 5.81 7.66 9.48
N SER A 54 5.12 8.39 10.36
CA SER A 54 5.74 9.10 11.50
C SER A 54 6.26 8.18 12.59
N LEU A 55 5.84 6.91 12.59
CA LEU A 55 6.23 5.89 13.57
C LEU A 55 7.25 4.91 12.98
N GLN A 56 7.70 5.14 11.74
CA GLN A 56 8.75 4.34 11.13
C GLN A 56 10.11 4.71 11.69
N SER A 57 11.06 3.77 11.59
CA SER A 57 12.45 4.04 11.93
C SER A 57 13.02 5.17 11.05
N PRO A 58 13.52 6.27 11.65
CA PRO A 58 14.13 7.37 10.89
C PRO A 58 15.40 6.91 10.16
N VAL A 59 16.12 5.93 10.73
CA VAL A 59 17.32 5.33 10.12
C VAL A 59 16.95 4.58 8.83
N ALA A 60 15.85 3.81 8.86
CA ALA A 60 15.36 3.10 7.69
C ALA A 60 14.93 4.07 6.58
N ILE A 61 14.21 5.14 6.93
CA ILE A 61 13.82 6.20 5.96
C ILE A 61 15.07 6.84 5.35
N TRP A 62 16.07 7.20 6.16
CA TRP A 62 17.32 7.77 5.68
C TRP A 62 18.04 6.83 4.72
N HIS A 63 18.10 5.52 5.03
CA HIS A 63 18.74 4.52 4.19
C HIS A 63 18.05 4.42 2.82
N ILE A 64 16.72 4.42 2.78
CA ILE A 64 15.95 4.42 1.53
C ILE A 64 16.25 5.69 0.72
N CYS A 65 16.26 6.85 1.37
CA CYS A 65 16.54 8.11 0.68
C CYS A 65 17.96 8.14 0.10
N LYS A 66 18.95 7.72 0.88
CA LYS A 66 20.35 7.57 0.44
C LYS A 66 20.48 6.60 -0.73
N SER A 67 19.77 5.47 -0.68
CA SER A 67 19.81 4.45 -1.73
C SER A 67 19.16 4.96 -3.02
N ALA A 68 18.02 5.64 -2.92
CA ALA A 68 17.34 6.24 -4.06
C ALA A 68 18.22 7.29 -4.78
N ARG A 69 18.93 8.14 -4.02
CA ARG A 69 19.87 9.12 -4.62
C ARG A 69 21.00 8.45 -5.39
N LYS A 70 21.51 7.31 -4.89
CA LYS A 70 22.55 6.53 -5.58
C LYS A 70 22.01 5.88 -6.86
N THR A 71 20.78 5.35 -6.82
CA THR A 71 20.17 4.64 -7.95
C THR A 71 19.71 5.60 -9.05
N PHE A 72 19.27 6.80 -8.69
CA PHE A 72 18.73 7.78 -9.63
C PHE A 72 19.51 9.10 -9.56
N PRO A 73 20.79 9.12 -10.00
CA PRO A 73 21.63 10.33 -9.96
C PRO A 73 21.12 11.45 -10.87
N GLN A 74 20.28 11.10 -11.86
CA GLN A 74 19.60 12.04 -12.75
C GLN A 74 18.52 12.89 -12.07
N LEU A 75 18.12 12.57 -10.84
CA LEU A 75 17.12 13.34 -10.12
C LEU A 75 17.74 14.65 -9.59
N PRO A 76 17.01 15.78 -9.67
CA PRO A 76 17.43 17.02 -9.04
C PRO A 76 17.70 16.83 -7.54
N LEU A 77 18.57 17.67 -6.99
CA LEU A 77 18.75 17.72 -5.54
C LEU A 77 17.50 18.35 -4.91
N TYR A 78 16.64 17.51 -4.35
CA TYR A 78 15.45 17.97 -3.65
C TYR A 78 15.77 18.27 -2.20
N ASP A 79 15.19 19.37 -1.70
CA ASP A 79 15.32 19.71 -0.30
C ASP A 79 14.78 18.57 0.58
N ASP A 80 15.59 18.16 1.54
CA ASP A 80 15.16 17.24 2.58
C ASP A 80 14.60 15.90 2.04
N ASP A 81 14.99 15.49 0.82
CA ASP A 81 14.46 14.34 0.09
C ASP A 81 12.93 14.28 0.01
N TRP A 82 12.26 15.44 -0.05
CA TRP A 82 10.80 15.50 0.11
C TRP A 82 10.05 14.64 -0.91
N HIS A 83 10.58 14.49 -2.12
CA HIS A 83 10.07 13.65 -3.20
C HIS A 83 9.93 12.17 -2.77
N ILE A 84 11.01 11.57 -2.28
CA ILE A 84 11.03 10.18 -1.78
C ILE A 84 10.16 10.05 -0.54
N LYS A 85 10.31 10.95 0.44
CA LYS A 85 9.53 10.95 1.69
C LYS A 85 8.02 11.02 1.40
N SER A 86 7.60 11.77 0.40
CA SER A 86 6.18 11.90 0.01
C SER A 86 5.65 10.63 -0.66
N LEU A 87 6.44 9.99 -1.52
CA LEU A 87 6.09 8.71 -2.13
C LEU A 87 5.99 7.59 -1.08
N LEU A 88 6.93 7.55 -0.13
CA LEU A 88 6.92 6.63 1.01
C LEU A 88 5.69 6.81 1.89
N ARG A 89 5.41 8.05 2.32
CA ARG A 89 4.24 8.35 3.16
C ARG A 89 2.95 7.86 2.50
N ARG A 90 2.80 8.13 1.20
CA ARG A 90 1.63 7.68 0.44
C ARG A 90 1.57 6.17 0.28
N HIS A 91 2.70 5.52 0.03
CA HIS A 91 2.77 4.07 -0.06
C HIS A 91 2.28 3.41 1.23
N LEU A 92 2.79 3.84 2.38
CA LEU A 92 2.40 3.33 3.69
C LEU A 92 0.92 3.62 4.00
N ASP A 93 0.43 4.82 3.73
CA ASP A 93 -0.98 5.15 3.91
C ASP A 93 -1.90 4.22 3.10
N ASN A 94 -1.53 3.92 1.86
CA ASN A 94 -2.29 2.99 1.02
C ASN A 94 -2.18 1.54 1.52
N SER A 95 -1.01 1.12 1.96
CA SER A 95 -0.81 -0.21 2.57
C SER A 95 -1.66 -0.38 3.81
N ARG A 96 -1.66 0.59 4.73
CA ARG A 96 -2.52 0.58 5.92
C ARG A 96 -4.01 0.56 5.58
N LYS A 97 -4.44 1.35 4.60
CA LYS A 97 -5.83 1.31 4.11
C LYS A 97 -6.21 -0.07 3.59
N ARG A 98 -5.32 -0.74 2.84
CA ARG A 98 -5.53 -2.12 2.36
C ARG A 98 -5.63 -3.10 3.52
N CYS A 99 -4.72 -3.04 4.50
CA CYS A 99 -4.78 -3.90 5.69
C CYS A 99 -6.09 -3.70 6.47
N ARG A 100 -6.52 -2.45 6.67
CA ARG A 100 -7.81 -2.14 7.33
C ARG A 100 -9.01 -2.69 6.57
N ARG A 101 -9.02 -2.56 5.23
CA ARG A 101 -10.08 -3.12 4.38
C ARG A 101 -10.11 -4.65 4.47
N ALA A 102 -8.96 -5.31 4.37
CA ALA A 102 -8.87 -6.77 4.49
C ALA A 102 -9.39 -7.27 5.85
N ARG A 103 -9.03 -6.60 6.95
CA ARG A 103 -9.55 -6.92 8.29
C ARG A 103 -11.07 -6.77 8.37
N ARG A 104 -11.64 -5.70 7.77
CA ARG A 104 -13.10 -5.50 7.72
C ARG A 104 -13.79 -6.62 6.94
N THR A 105 -13.29 -6.97 5.76
CA THR A 105 -13.83 -8.07 4.95
C THR A 105 -13.79 -9.40 5.70
N ARG A 106 -12.67 -9.73 6.37
CA ARG A 106 -12.56 -10.94 7.19
C ARG A 106 -13.58 -10.96 8.33
N ARG A 107 -13.77 -9.84 9.02
CA ARG A 107 -14.79 -9.71 10.08
C ARG A 107 -16.20 -9.90 9.54
N THR A 108 -16.54 -9.29 8.41
CA THR A 108 -17.86 -9.46 7.79
C THR A 108 -18.13 -10.92 7.43
N ARG A 109 -17.16 -11.60 6.79
CA ARG A 109 -17.27 -13.02 6.47
C ARG A 109 -17.42 -13.89 7.72
N ALA A 110 -16.65 -13.63 8.77
CA ALA A 110 -16.76 -14.38 10.02
C ALA A 110 -18.17 -14.26 10.66
N VAL A 111 -18.78 -13.07 10.60
CA VAL A 111 -20.16 -12.86 11.07
C VAL A 111 -21.17 -13.60 10.19
N GLU A 112 -21.01 -13.56 8.87
CA GLU A 112 -21.87 -14.30 7.93
C GLU A 112 -21.80 -15.82 8.18
N TYR A 113 -20.60 -16.37 8.40
CA TYR A 113 -20.43 -17.79 8.74
C TYR A 113 -21.05 -18.15 10.10
N ALA A 114 -20.88 -17.32 11.13
CA ALA A 114 -21.50 -17.56 12.44
C ALA A 114 -23.03 -17.58 12.36
N ASN A 115 -23.62 -16.67 11.58
CA ASN A 115 -25.07 -16.64 11.36
C ASN A 115 -25.56 -17.84 10.54
N ALA A 116 -24.79 -18.28 9.54
CA ALA A 116 -25.15 -19.42 8.69
C ALA A 116 -25.00 -20.78 9.41
N ALA A 117 -24.07 -20.90 10.35
CA ALA A 117 -23.85 -22.11 11.14
C ALA A 117 -24.95 -22.38 12.17
N GLY A 118 -25.91 -21.47 12.33
CA GLY A 118 -26.98 -21.61 13.32
C GLY A 118 -26.47 -21.63 14.76
N GLU A 119 -25.25 -21.14 15.01
CA GLU A 119 -24.76 -21.05 16.38
C GLU A 119 -25.65 -20.06 17.15
N PRO A 120 -26.22 -20.48 18.30
CA PRO A 120 -26.98 -19.56 19.13
C PRO A 120 -26.02 -18.44 19.49
N THR A 121 -26.32 -17.24 19.01
CA THR A 121 -25.54 -16.05 19.30
C THR A 121 -25.70 -15.81 20.79
N THR A 122 -24.84 -16.42 21.61
CA THR A 122 -24.84 -16.25 23.06
C THR A 122 -24.72 -14.76 23.29
N GLY A 123 -25.83 -14.20 23.76
CA GLY A 123 -26.09 -12.79 23.73
C GLY A 123 -24.92 -12.04 24.35
N PHE A 124 -24.37 -11.09 23.61
CA PHE A 124 -23.89 -9.87 24.22
C PHE A 124 -25.13 -9.20 24.81
N SER A 125 -25.53 -9.67 25.99
CA SER A 125 -26.54 -9.03 26.81
C SER A 125 -26.03 -7.63 27.08
N ARG A 126 -26.57 -6.68 26.32
CA ARG A 126 -26.56 -5.27 26.68
C ARG A 126 -27.21 -5.24 28.06
N PHE A 127 -26.39 -5.14 29.09
CA PHE A 127 -26.84 -4.98 30.47
C PHE A 127 -27.64 -3.67 30.51
N GLU A 128 -28.95 -3.77 30.35
CA GLU A 128 -29.87 -2.68 30.59
C GLU A 128 -29.76 -2.34 32.07
N LYS A 129 -29.28 -1.14 32.31
CA LYS A 129 -29.11 -0.57 33.64
C LYS A 129 -30.50 -0.17 34.15
N SER A 130 -31.28 -1.17 34.57
CA SER A 130 -32.55 -0.94 35.23
C SER A 130 -32.28 -0.55 36.68
N ALA A 131 -32.64 0.68 37.02
CA ALA A 131 -32.70 1.17 38.38
C ALA A 131 -33.67 0.31 39.19
N GLY A 132 -33.21 -0.21 40.33
CA GLY A 132 -34.02 -1.02 41.22
C GLY A 132 -33.25 -1.31 42.50
N VAL A 133 -33.64 -0.60 43.55
CA VAL A 133 -33.24 -0.74 44.96
C VAL A 133 -33.38 -2.21 45.42
N LEU A 134 -32.41 -2.68 46.23
CA LEU A 134 -32.52 -3.68 47.33
C LEU A 134 -31.08 -4.03 47.76
N ASP A 135 -30.56 -3.39 48.80
CA ASP A 135 -30.57 -3.82 50.21
C ASP A 135 -29.27 -4.54 50.59
N ILE A 136 -28.47 -3.85 51.40
CA ILE A 136 -27.11 -4.24 51.81
C ILE A 136 -27.27 -5.06 53.10
N SER A 137 -27.41 -6.37 52.96
CA SER A 137 -27.24 -7.27 54.11
C SER A 137 -25.79 -7.72 54.22
N ARG A 138 -25.12 -7.04 55.14
CA ARG A 138 -23.81 -7.29 55.74
C ARG A 138 -23.78 -8.69 56.36
N SER A 139 -22.81 -9.52 55.99
CA SER A 139 -22.43 -10.69 56.78
C SER A 139 -20.90 -10.82 56.82
N THR A 140 -20.41 -10.76 58.05
CA THR A 140 -19.03 -10.84 58.52
C THR A 140 -18.50 -12.28 58.52
N LEU A 141 -17.34 -12.48 57.86
CA LEU A 141 -16.10 -13.23 58.19
C LEU A 141 -16.18 -14.53 59.06
N PRO A 142 -15.28 -15.51 58.84
CA PRO A 142 -13.93 -15.41 59.44
C PRO A 142 -12.74 -15.87 58.57
N LEU A 143 -11.58 -15.37 59.00
CA LEU A 143 -10.21 -15.64 58.56
C LEU A 143 -9.81 -17.13 58.66
N GLY A 144 -8.92 -17.56 57.76
CA GLY A 144 -8.21 -18.83 57.88
C GLY A 144 -7.06 -19.05 56.89
N GLY A 145 -5.93 -18.38 57.11
CA GLY A 145 -4.57 -18.94 56.97
C GLY A 145 -3.90 -19.07 55.58
N PRO A 146 -2.55 -19.08 55.52
CA PRO A 146 -1.76 -18.64 54.38
C PRO A 146 -1.13 -19.80 53.59
N GLY A 147 -0.92 -19.60 52.28
CA GLY A 147 -0.12 -20.53 51.49
C GLY A 147 -0.02 -20.16 50.02
N GLY A 148 1.16 -19.65 49.64
CA GLY A 148 1.83 -20.09 48.41
C GLY A 148 1.41 -19.51 47.07
N SER A 149 2.39 -18.81 46.48
CA SER A 149 2.67 -18.73 45.04
C SER A 149 1.94 -17.69 44.19
N LEU A 150 2.78 -16.76 43.74
CA LEU A 150 2.62 -15.81 42.65
C LEU A 150 2.02 -16.46 41.38
N PRO A 151 1.22 -15.73 40.58
CA PRO A 151 0.83 -16.19 39.26
C PRO A 151 2.01 -16.07 38.28
N SER A 152 2.51 -17.20 37.78
CA SER A 152 3.35 -17.23 36.58
C SER A 152 2.49 -16.79 35.40
N ALA A 153 2.81 -15.61 34.88
CA ALA A 153 2.22 -15.04 33.68
C ALA A 153 2.81 -15.74 32.46
N GLU A 154 2.12 -16.74 31.95
CA GLU A 154 2.37 -17.26 30.61
C GLU A 154 1.09 -17.85 30.01
N SER A 155 0.98 -17.71 28.68
CA SER A 155 -0.14 -18.13 27.84
C SER A 155 -1.28 -17.12 27.66
N LEU A 156 -0.92 -15.93 27.16
CA LEU A 156 -1.68 -15.34 26.06
C LEU A 156 -0.93 -15.65 24.77
N ALA A 157 -1.31 -16.73 24.09
CA ALA A 157 -1.05 -16.88 22.67
C ALA A 157 -1.92 -15.85 21.92
N PHE A 158 -1.50 -14.59 21.96
CA PHE A 158 -1.94 -13.59 21.00
C PHE A 158 -1.29 -14.00 19.68
N THR A 159 -2.01 -14.78 18.88
CA THR A 159 -1.62 -14.98 17.48
C THR A 159 -1.74 -13.63 16.79
N ASP A 160 -0.62 -12.92 16.78
CA ASP A 160 -0.45 -11.76 15.93
C ASP A 160 -0.76 -12.26 14.52
N ALA A 161 -1.86 -11.77 13.95
CA ALA A 161 -2.22 -12.06 12.58
C ALA A 161 -1.17 -11.40 11.70
N VAL A 162 -0.05 -12.10 11.50
CA VAL A 162 0.95 -11.81 10.48
C VAL A 162 0.17 -11.62 9.20
N CYS A 163 0.25 -10.42 8.66
CA CYS A 163 -0.38 -10.06 7.40
C CYS A 163 0.44 -10.75 6.31
N VAL A 164 0.29 -12.07 6.17
CA VAL A 164 0.88 -12.86 5.09
C VAL A 164 0.33 -12.30 3.79
N PRO A 165 1.18 -11.86 2.85
CA PRO A 165 0.72 -11.44 1.54
C PRO A 165 0.34 -12.69 0.76
N GLU A 166 -0.94 -12.85 0.44
CA GLU A 166 -1.32 -13.64 -0.73
C GLU A 166 -0.60 -13.05 -1.95
N THR A 167 0.22 -13.88 -2.57
CA THR A 167 0.74 -13.69 -3.92
C THR A 167 -0.45 -13.39 -4.84
N CYS A 168 -0.64 -12.12 -5.17
CA CYS A 168 -1.61 -11.70 -6.16
C CYS A 168 -1.08 -12.07 -7.54
N LEU A 169 -1.19 -13.36 -7.90
CA LEU A 169 -1.22 -13.77 -9.30
C LEU A 169 -2.45 -13.13 -9.93
N GLY A 170 -2.21 -12.37 -10.98
CA GLY A 170 -3.25 -11.70 -11.74
C GLY A 170 -4.17 -12.71 -12.42
N SER A 171 -5.47 -12.44 -12.37
CA SER A 171 -6.43 -12.89 -13.37
C SER A 171 -7.54 -11.86 -13.42
N GLY A 172 -7.26 -10.76 -14.12
CA GLY A 172 -8.28 -9.89 -14.67
C GLY A 172 -8.39 -10.21 -16.14
N GLY A 173 -9.16 -11.23 -16.48
CA GLY A 173 -9.61 -11.50 -17.85
C GLY A 173 -10.40 -10.29 -18.33
N ARG A 174 -9.84 -9.58 -19.30
CA ARG A 174 -10.58 -8.64 -20.15
C ARG A 174 -10.48 -9.22 -21.55
N ASP A 175 -11.54 -9.90 -21.96
CA ASP A 175 -11.79 -10.22 -23.36
C ASP A 175 -11.93 -8.89 -24.10
N VAL A 176 -10.87 -8.52 -24.81
CA VAL A 176 -10.92 -7.54 -25.89
C VAL A 176 -10.52 -8.32 -27.14
N ALA A 177 -11.55 -8.72 -27.89
CA ALA A 177 -11.39 -9.09 -29.28
C ALA A 177 -10.77 -7.90 -30.02
N LEU A 178 -9.61 -8.11 -30.63
CA LEU A 178 -9.13 -7.25 -31.69
C LEU A 178 -8.28 -8.09 -32.65
N ASP A 179 -8.93 -8.51 -33.73
CA ASP A 179 -8.30 -8.89 -34.98
C ASP A 179 -7.27 -7.83 -35.40
N ALA A 180 -6.07 -8.28 -35.79
CA ALA A 180 -5.30 -7.70 -36.90
C ALA A 180 -3.99 -8.46 -37.13
N GLN A 181 -3.93 -9.11 -38.29
CA GLN A 181 -2.80 -9.36 -39.19
C GLN A 181 -1.37 -9.46 -38.62
N THR A 182 -0.83 -10.67 -38.73
CA THR A 182 0.60 -10.99 -38.89
C THR A 182 1.23 -10.26 -40.09
N PRO A 183 2.36 -9.55 -39.94
CA PRO A 183 3.22 -9.23 -41.06
C PRO A 183 4.26 -10.35 -41.25
N SER A 184 4.16 -11.08 -42.36
CA SER A 184 5.22 -11.95 -42.85
C SER A 184 5.88 -11.26 -44.05
N ALA A 185 7.16 -10.96 -43.92
CA ALA A 185 8.07 -10.65 -45.02
C ALA A 185 9.04 -11.86 -45.16
N PRO A 186 9.90 -11.98 -46.19
CA PRO A 186 10.04 -11.20 -47.44
C PRO A 186 10.12 -12.08 -48.71
N ALA A 187 9.88 -11.49 -49.89
CA ALA A 187 10.41 -12.03 -51.15
C ALA A 187 10.59 -10.90 -52.19
N ALA A 188 11.84 -10.65 -52.56
CA ALA A 188 12.23 -9.97 -53.79
C ALA A 188 12.28 -11.00 -54.95
N PRO A 189 12.80 -10.67 -56.13
CA PRO A 189 12.53 -9.55 -57.06
C PRO A 189 12.08 -10.10 -58.44
N MET A 190 11.29 -9.38 -59.24
CA MET A 190 11.20 -9.65 -60.70
C MET A 190 10.83 -8.38 -61.50
N THR A 191 11.81 -7.96 -62.30
CA THR A 191 11.77 -7.54 -63.72
C THR A 191 10.46 -7.06 -64.38
N GLY A 192 10.57 -5.93 -65.09
CA GLY A 192 9.61 -5.40 -66.08
C GLY A 192 9.76 -3.88 -66.19
N THR A 193 10.72 -3.34 -66.95
CA THR A 193 10.68 -3.03 -68.40
C THR A 193 9.67 -1.93 -68.75
N ASP A 194 10.19 -0.86 -69.37
CA ASP A 194 9.51 0.19 -70.17
C ASP A 194 8.40 1.01 -69.46
N ASP A 195 8.25 2.31 -69.68
CA ASP A 195 8.41 3.05 -70.92
C ASP A 195 8.62 4.54 -70.61
N GLN A 196 9.11 5.25 -71.62
CA GLN A 196 9.34 6.69 -71.60
C GLN A 196 8.04 7.46 -71.35
N HIS A 197 8.12 8.63 -70.71
CA HIS A 197 7.68 9.86 -71.39
C HIS A 197 8.17 11.12 -70.67
N GLN A 198 8.66 12.02 -71.52
CA GLN A 198 9.11 13.37 -71.27
C GLN A 198 8.10 14.19 -70.46
N HIS A 199 8.58 15.08 -69.59
CA HIS A 199 8.39 16.51 -69.83
C HIS A 199 9.27 17.39 -68.93
N LEU A 200 10.12 18.16 -69.59
CA LEU A 200 10.64 19.46 -69.14
C LEU A 200 9.50 20.31 -68.56
N ARG A 201 9.77 21.07 -67.47
CA ARG A 201 9.94 22.55 -67.38
C ARG A 201 10.46 22.86 -65.96
N HIS A 202 11.60 23.53 -65.76
CA HIS A 202 11.76 24.99 -65.59
C HIS A 202 10.55 25.60 -64.84
N TRP A 203 10.67 26.22 -63.67
CA TRP A 203 11.58 27.30 -63.24
C TRP A 203 11.89 27.19 -61.75
#